data_AF-A0A6N3IAS9-F1
#
_entry.id   AF-A0A6N3IAS9-F1
#
_cell.length_a   1.000
_cell.length_b   1.000
_cell.length_c   1.000
_cell.angle_alpha   90.00
_cell.angle_beta   90.00
_cell.angle_gamma   90.00
#
_symmetry.space_group_name_H-M   'P 1'
#
loop_
_entity.id
_entity.type
_entity.pdbx_description
1 polymer ?
#
loop_
_entity_poly.entity_id
_entity_poly.type
_entity_poly.pdbx_seq_one_letter_code
_entity_poly.pdbx_strand_id
1 'polypeptide(L)'
;MQNLTEGIVNMSNTRPEIIFFEQLEKNLPPVFSREEAARQMGGLIRAKTLSNLDAMGEGPSVKIRIRKKVCYERRNFLQWLKQHVRQ
;
A
#
# COMPACT_ATOMS: atom_id res chain seq x y z
N MET A 1 14.27 8.95 33.44
CA MET A 1 14.83 9.45 32.17
C MET A 1 14.15 8.80 30.95
N GLN A 2 12.82 8.73 30.91
CA GLN A 2 12.07 8.02 29.83
C GLN A 2 11.29 8.94 28.88
N ASN A 3 11.21 10.25 29.15
CA ASN A 3 10.26 11.14 28.45
C ASN A 3 10.85 11.97 27.29
N LEU A 4 12.16 11.88 27.02
CA LEU A 4 12.78 12.60 25.91
C LEU A 4 12.68 11.82 24.59
N THR A 5 12.71 10.49 24.65
CA THR A 5 12.68 9.62 23.46
C THR A 5 11.26 9.52 22.89
N GLU A 6 10.23 9.47 23.75
CA GLU A 6 8.82 9.44 23.31
C GLU A 6 8.40 10.74 22.59
N GLY A 7 8.92 11.90 23.03
CA GLY A 7 8.63 13.19 22.40
C GLY A 7 9.20 13.33 20.98
N ILE A 8 10.38 12.75 20.72
CA ILE A 8 11.02 12.77 19.39
C ILE A 8 10.31 11.82 18.42
N VAL A 9 9.90 10.63 18.89
CA VAL A 9 9.13 9.65 18.08
C VAL A 9 7.77 10.20 17.66
N ASN A 10 7.11 10.97 18.52
CA ASN A 10 5.83 11.61 18.19
C ASN A 10 5.97 12.73 17.16
N MET A 11 7.08 13.48 17.13
CA MET A 11 7.33 14.53 16.14
C MET A 11 7.61 13.98 14.72
N SER A 12 8.14 12.75 14.62
CA SER A 12 8.27 12.04 13.35
C SER A 12 6.96 11.45 12.84
N ASN A 13 6.00 11.14 13.73
CA ASN A 13 4.70 10.58 13.36
C ASN A 13 3.64 11.62 12.94
N THR A 14 3.99 12.91 12.92
CA THR A 14 3.08 14.00 12.53
C THR A 14 3.03 14.25 11.03
N ARG A 15 3.86 13.57 10.22
CA ARG A 15 3.81 13.75 8.77
C ARG A 15 2.54 13.08 8.21
N PRO A 16 1.67 13.80 7.49
CA PRO A 16 0.42 13.24 6.95
C PRO A 16 0.65 11.98 6.10
N GLU A 17 1.78 11.91 5.40
CA GLU A 17 2.20 10.75 4.60
C GLU A 17 2.39 9.48 5.43
N ILE A 18 3.00 9.59 6.63
CA ILE A 18 3.25 8.43 7.51
C ILE A 18 1.93 7.91 8.04
N ILE A 19 1.09 8.82 8.57
CA ILE A 19 -0.24 8.48 9.07
C ILE A 19 -1.06 7.81 7.96
N PHE A 20 -1.02 8.34 6.73
CA PHE A 20 -1.72 7.77 5.58
C PHE A 20 -1.30 6.31 5.32
N PHE A 21 0.00 6.03 5.22
CA PHE A 21 0.48 4.67 4.97
C PHE A 21 0.27 3.72 6.16
N GLU A 22 0.37 4.20 7.40
CA GLU A 22 0.04 3.41 8.59
C GLU A 22 -1.43 2.99 8.60
N GLN A 23 -2.34 3.90 8.24
CA GLN A 23 -3.76 3.58 8.14
C GLN A 23 -4.03 2.55 7.04
N LEU A 24 -3.36 2.66 5.89
CA LEU A 24 -3.46 1.63 4.84
C LEU A 24 -2.94 0.27 5.32
N GLU A 25 -1.80 0.23 6.02
CA GLU A 25 -1.25 -1.02 6.55
C GLU A 25 -2.18 -1.70 7.57
N LYS A 26 -2.84 -0.92 8.42
CA LYS A 26 -3.81 -1.42 9.40
C LYS A 26 -5.08 -1.97 8.76
N ASN A 27 -5.59 -1.32 7.71
CA ASN A 27 -6.92 -1.61 7.17
C ASN A 27 -6.91 -2.55 5.96
N LEU A 28 -5.80 -2.64 5.20
CA LEU A 28 -5.72 -3.58 4.09
C LEU A 28 -5.64 -5.04 4.58
N PRO A 29 -6.35 -5.97 3.94
CA PRO A 29 -6.17 -7.41 4.19
C PRO A 29 -4.71 -7.84 3.96
N PRO A 30 -4.23 -8.93 4.60
CA PRO A 30 -2.87 -9.43 4.35
C PRO A 30 -2.61 -9.81 2.89
N VAL A 31 -3.64 -10.31 2.20
CA VAL A 31 -3.64 -10.64 0.77
C VAL A 31 -4.96 -10.19 0.16
N PHE A 32 -4.91 -9.53 -0.99
CA PHE A 32 -6.10 -9.02 -1.67
C PHE A 32 -5.93 -9.01 -3.19
N SER A 33 -7.05 -9.00 -3.94
CA SER A 33 -7.03 -8.93 -5.40
C SER A 33 -6.91 -7.49 -5.91
N ARG A 34 -6.69 -7.30 -7.22
CA ARG A 34 -6.70 -5.97 -7.85
C ARG A 34 -8.03 -5.23 -7.65
N GLU A 35 -9.14 -5.95 -7.71
CA GLU A 35 -10.48 -5.40 -7.49
C GLU A 35 -10.65 -4.95 -6.05
N GLU A 36 -10.16 -5.75 -5.10
CA GLU A 36 -10.21 -5.40 -3.68
C GLU A 36 -9.27 -4.22 -3.37
N ALA A 37 -8.09 -4.16 -3.98
CA ALA A 37 -7.21 -2.98 -3.92
C ALA A 37 -7.95 -1.73 -4.37
N ALA A 38 -8.60 -1.78 -5.55
CA ALA A 38 -9.34 -0.64 -6.08
C ALA A 38 -10.49 -0.21 -5.16
N ARG A 39 -11.20 -1.17 -4.57
CA ARG A 39 -12.31 -0.92 -3.64
C ARG A 39 -11.82 -0.28 -2.33
N GLN A 40 -10.81 -0.86 -1.70
CA GLN A 40 -10.26 -0.38 -0.42
C GLN A 40 -9.58 0.99 -0.55
N MET A 41 -9.02 1.28 -1.72
CA MET A 41 -8.43 2.58 -2.03
C MET A 41 -9.47 3.62 -2.49
N GLY A 42 -10.78 3.37 -2.31
CA GLY A 42 -11.84 4.32 -2.67
C GLY A 42 -11.89 4.67 -4.16
N GLY A 43 -11.37 3.82 -5.05
CA GLY A 43 -11.31 4.08 -6.49
C GLY A 43 -10.14 4.94 -6.96
N LEU A 44 -9.20 5.32 -6.08
CA LEU A 44 -7.99 6.09 -6.44
C LEU A 44 -7.15 5.38 -7.51
N ILE A 45 -7.10 4.04 -7.46
CA ILE A 45 -6.41 3.21 -8.45
C ILE A 45 -7.38 2.15 -8.93
N ARG A 46 -7.69 2.13 -10.23
CA ARG A 46 -8.60 1.14 -10.82
C ARG A 46 -7.91 -0.22 -10.96
N ALA A 47 -8.68 -1.30 -10.84
CA ALA A 47 -8.18 -2.66 -11.05
C ALA A 47 -7.56 -2.85 -12.45
N LYS A 48 -8.12 -2.17 -13.47
CA LYS A 48 -7.56 -2.17 -14.83
C LYS A 48 -6.20 -1.49 -14.89
N THR A 49 -6.01 -0.38 -14.15
CA THR A 49 -4.71 0.30 -14.05
C THR A 49 -3.67 -0.62 -13.43
N LEU A 50 -3.99 -1.28 -12.31
CA LEU A 50 -3.13 -2.28 -11.68
C LEU A 50 -2.79 -3.44 -12.63
N SER A 51 -3.77 -3.91 -13.41
CA SER A 51 -3.52 -4.95 -14.41
C SER A 51 -2.56 -4.50 -15.52
N ASN A 52 -2.61 -3.23 -15.93
CA ASN A 52 -1.70 -2.69 -16.94
C ASN A 52 -0.30 -2.53 -16.36
N LEU A 53 -0.16 -1.97 -15.16
CA LEU A 53 1.11 -1.84 -14.44
C LEU A 53 1.78 -3.20 -14.24
N ASP A 54 1.01 -4.22 -13.84
CA ASP A 54 1.52 -5.58 -13.71
C ASP A 54 2.05 -6.16 -15.02
N ALA A 55 1.43 -5.81 -16.15
CA ALA A 55 1.82 -6.26 -17.49
C ALA A 55 3.05 -5.52 -18.01
N MET A 56 3.23 -4.24 -17.63
CA MET A 56 4.41 -3.44 -17.94
C MET A 56 5.60 -3.75 -17.00
N GLY A 57 5.38 -4.53 -15.94
CA GLY A 57 6.40 -4.79 -14.92
C GLY A 57 6.58 -3.65 -13.91
N GLU A 58 5.68 -2.67 -13.94
CA GLU A 58 5.69 -1.48 -13.08
C GLU A 58 4.76 -1.62 -11.86
N GLY A 59 4.04 -2.74 -11.74
CA GLY A 59 3.16 -3.03 -10.59
C GLY A 59 3.93 -3.57 -9.36
N PRO A 60 3.20 -3.95 -8.29
CA PRO A 60 3.79 -4.61 -7.13
C PRO A 60 4.63 -5.84 -7.53
N SER A 61 5.81 -5.98 -6.93
CA SER A 61 6.78 -7.01 -7.32
C SER A 61 6.35 -8.42 -6.90
N VAL A 62 5.64 -8.56 -5.78
CA VAL A 62 5.03 -9.81 -5.33
C VAL A 62 3.57 -9.84 -5.78
N LYS A 63 3.33 -10.62 -6.85
CA LYS A 63 2.00 -10.91 -7.37
C LYS A 63 1.81 -12.41 -7.51
N ILE A 64 0.74 -12.93 -6.91
CA ILE A 64 0.42 -14.37 -6.92
C ILE A 64 -0.82 -14.55 -7.78
N ARG A 65 -0.76 -15.47 -8.75
CA ARG A 65 -1.91 -15.84 -9.56
C ARG A 65 -2.66 -17.00 -8.92
N ILE A 66 -3.92 -16.77 -8.57
CA ILE A 66 -4.84 -17.80 -8.06
C ILE A 66 -5.96 -17.98 -9.07
N ARG A 67 -5.91 -19.07 -9.84
CA ARG A 67 -6.81 -19.35 -10.98
C ARG A 67 -6.80 -18.18 -11.99
N LYS A 68 -7.92 -17.44 -12.07
CA LYS A 68 -8.12 -16.32 -13.00
C LYS A 68 -7.83 -14.96 -12.37
N LYS A 69 -7.50 -14.91 -11.06
CA LYS A 69 -7.26 -13.67 -10.32
C LYS A 69 -5.77 -13.50 -10.00
N VAL A 70 -5.36 -12.25 -9.87
CA VAL A 70 -4.04 -11.86 -9.35
C VAL A 70 -4.23 -11.18 -8.00
N CYS A 71 -3.39 -11.57 -7.06
CA CYS A 71 -3.40 -11.13 -5.68
C CYS A 71 -2.06 -10.49 -5.32
N TYR A 72 -2.12 -9.50 -4.44
CA TYR A 72 -0.96 -8.84 -3.85
C TYR A 72 -0.83 -9.20 -2.38
N GLU A 73 0.40 -9.29 -1.92
CA GLU A 73 0.72 -9.25 -0.49
C GLU A 73 0.77 -7.79 -0.03
N ARG A 74 0.22 -7.51 1.16
CA ARG A 74 0.02 -6.15 1.67
C ARG A 74 1.29 -5.32 1.74
N ARG A 75 2.35 -5.81 2.36
CA ARG A 75 3.58 -5.04 2.56
C ARG A 75 4.22 -4.70 1.23
N ASN A 76 4.26 -5.65 0.31
CA ASN A 76 4.80 -5.45 -1.02
C ASN A 76 3.99 -4.42 -1.83
N PHE A 77 2.65 -4.51 -1.78
CA PHE A 77 1.78 -3.51 -2.39
C PHE A 77 2.03 -2.10 -1.83
N LEU A 78 2.20 -1.97 -0.50
CA LEU A 78 2.46 -0.67 0.12
C LEU A 78 3.85 -0.13 -0.21
N GLN A 79 4.88 -0.99 -0.30
CA GLN A 79 6.21 -0.59 -0.76
C GLN A 79 6.16 -0.03 -2.18
N TRP A 80 5.46 -0.73 -3.08
CA TRP A 80 5.23 -0.26 -4.43
C TRP A 80 4.48 1.08 -4.43
N LEU A 81 3.39 1.20 -3.67
CA LEU A 81 2.59 2.43 -3.62
C LEU A 81 3.41 3.62 -3.13
N LYS A 82 4.28 3.44 -2.12
CA LYS A 82 5.19 4.49 -1.62
C LYS A 82 6.10 5.06 -2.72
N GLN A 83 6.56 4.22 -3.64
CA GLN A 83 7.40 4.65 -4.77
C GLN A 83 6.62 5.41 -5.85
N HIS A 84 5.29 5.27 -5.86
CA HIS A 84 4.40 5.85 -6.87
C HIS A 84 3.62 7.07 -6.38
N VAL A 85 3.71 7.39 -5.09
CA VAL A 85 3.26 8.68 -4.55
C VAL A 85 4.34 9.72 -4.88
N ARG A 86 3.98 10.71 -5.69
CA ARG A 86 4.81 11.92 -5.87
C ARG A 86 4.59 12.85 -4.69
N GLN A 87 5.68 13.24 -4.02
CA GLN A 87 5.69 14.30 -3.00
C GLN A 87 5.79 15.68 -3.66
#